data_AF-A0A9P3Q595-F1
#
_entry.id   AF-A0A9P3Q595-F1
#
_cell.length_a   1.000
_cell.length_b   1.000
_cell.length_c   1.000
_cell.angle_alpha   90.00
_cell.angle_beta   90.00
_cell.angle_gamma   90.00
#
_symmetry.space_group_name_H-M   'P 1'
#
loop_
_entity.id
_entity.type
_entity.pdbx_description
1 polymer ?
#
loop_
_entity_poly.entity_id
_entity_poly.type
_entity_poly.pdbx_seq_one_letter_code
_entity_poly.pdbx_strand_id
1 'polypeptide(L)'
;MANFTAADVKRLRELTGAGMLDCKNALADSDGDFDKAVEALRIKGAKDVGKRAERATAEGLVAAKDGALVELNSETDFVAKNAEFQELANQIVAAAAASKATDIEALKAASAGDKTVEEAIAALSAKIGEKLELRRVANFDGTVETYLHKRAADLPPAVGVLVEYTGDGASAKEAAHAVALQIAALKARYLSRDDVPEDVVASERRIAEETAKAEGKPEQALPKIVEGRLNGFFKDAVLLEQPSVSDSKKTVKALLDEAGVTVTRFVRFEVGQA
;
A
#
# COMPACT_ATOMS: atom_id res chain seq x y z
N MET A 1 -24.40 13.89 43.22
CA MET A 1 -23.30 14.48 42.43
C MET A 1 -22.70 13.36 41.61
N ALA A 2 -22.24 13.63 40.39
CA ALA A 2 -21.52 12.59 39.63
C ALA A 2 -20.28 12.17 40.43
N ASN A 3 -20.05 10.87 40.58
CA ASN A 3 -18.90 10.31 41.33
C ASN A 3 -17.56 10.44 40.59
N PHE A 4 -17.50 11.30 39.57
CA PHE A 4 -16.34 11.53 38.73
C PHE A 4 -16.28 13.00 38.32
N THR A 5 -15.08 13.48 38.00
CA THR A 5 -14.79 14.87 37.65
C THR A 5 -14.61 15.05 36.14
N ALA A 6 -14.62 16.30 35.68
CA ALA A 6 -14.25 16.62 34.29
C ALA A 6 -12.79 16.21 33.97
N ALA A 7 -11.91 16.21 34.97
CA ALA A 7 -10.54 15.73 34.81
C ALA A 7 -10.50 14.21 34.58
N ASP A 8 -11.37 13.43 35.23
CA ASP A 8 -11.48 11.99 35.01
C ASP A 8 -11.98 11.67 33.59
N VAL A 9 -12.97 12.43 33.10
CA VAL A 9 -13.44 12.31 31.71
C VAL A 9 -12.31 12.62 30.73
N LYS A 10 -11.54 13.70 30.98
CA LYS A 10 -10.40 14.08 30.14
C LYS A 10 -9.32 12.99 30.15
N ARG A 11 -8.98 12.46 31.33
CA ARG A 11 -7.99 11.39 31.49
C ARG A 11 -8.43 10.11 30.78
N LEU A 12 -9.70 9.74 30.91
CA LEU A 12 -10.25 8.56 30.25
C LEU A 12 -10.18 8.72 28.72
N ARG A 13 -10.48 9.92 28.20
CA ARG A 13 -10.31 10.24 26.78
C ARG A 13 -8.86 10.16 26.33
N GLU A 14 -7.92 10.71 27.09
CA GLU A 14 -6.49 10.66 26.75
C GLU A 14 -5.97 9.22 26.70
N LEU A 15 -6.43 8.37 27.62
CA LEU A 15 -6.03 6.97 27.69
C LEU A 15 -6.66 6.11 26.57
N THR A 16 -7.95 6.31 26.30
CA THR A 16 -8.74 5.42 25.42
C THR A 16 -8.93 5.97 24.00
N GLY A 17 -8.71 7.26 23.79
CA GLY A 17 -9.02 8.02 22.57
C GLY A 17 -10.51 8.19 22.25
N ALA A 18 -11.42 7.61 23.06
CA ALA A 18 -12.84 7.65 22.79
C ALA A 18 -13.42 9.09 22.83
N GLY A 19 -14.59 9.27 22.21
CA GLY A 19 -15.28 10.56 22.19
C GLY A 19 -15.57 11.08 23.61
N MET A 20 -15.56 12.41 23.79
CA MET A 20 -15.74 13.03 25.11
C MET A 20 -17.07 12.62 25.77
N LEU A 21 -18.14 12.53 24.98
CA LEU A 21 -19.44 12.09 25.46
C LEU A 21 -19.43 10.60 25.83
N ASP A 22 -18.74 9.76 25.05
CA ASP A 22 -18.60 8.33 25.36
C ASP A 22 -17.83 8.12 26.66
N CYS A 23 -16.76 8.88 26.89
CA CYS A 23 -16.01 8.84 28.15
C CYS A 23 -16.87 9.26 29.35
N LYS A 24 -17.65 10.33 29.17
CA LYS A 24 -18.57 10.80 30.22
C LYS A 24 -19.65 9.76 30.53
N ASN A 25 -20.23 9.15 29.49
CA ASN A 25 -21.27 8.14 29.65
C ASN A 25 -20.70 6.86 30.27
N ALA A 26 -19.52 6.41 29.85
CA ALA A 26 -18.87 5.23 30.43
C ALA A 26 -18.57 5.40 31.93
N LEU A 27 -18.12 6.59 32.35
CA LEU A 27 -17.94 6.91 33.77
C LEU A 27 -19.26 7.00 34.52
N ALA A 28 -20.32 7.54 33.90
CA ALA A 28 -21.64 7.60 34.51
C ALA A 28 -22.25 6.21 34.71
N ASP A 29 -22.18 5.35 33.68
CA ASP A 29 -22.72 3.99 33.69
C ASP A 29 -21.91 3.04 34.59
N SER A 30 -20.66 3.41 34.90
CA SER A 30 -19.76 2.67 35.81
C SER A 30 -19.71 3.26 37.22
N ASP A 31 -20.63 4.16 37.59
CA ASP A 31 -20.67 4.84 38.89
C ASP A 31 -19.37 5.57 39.29
N GLY A 32 -18.58 6.01 38.30
CA GLY A 32 -17.27 6.65 38.46
C GLY A 32 -16.08 5.69 38.54
N ASP A 33 -16.30 4.38 38.45
CA ASP A 33 -15.23 3.37 38.41
C ASP A 33 -14.43 3.48 37.10
N PHE A 34 -13.19 3.95 37.21
CA PHE A 34 -12.34 4.27 36.06
C PHE A 34 -11.97 3.03 35.26
N ASP A 35 -11.62 1.92 35.92
CA ASP A 35 -11.18 0.70 35.24
C ASP A 35 -12.34 0.04 34.50
N LYS A 36 -13.53 0.01 35.11
CA LYS A 36 -14.75 -0.45 34.43
C LYS A 36 -15.12 0.45 33.26
N ALA A 37 -14.96 1.77 33.38
CA ALA A 37 -15.21 2.68 32.28
C ALA A 37 -14.24 2.45 31.10
N VAL A 38 -12.95 2.18 31.39
CA VAL A 38 -11.96 1.77 30.37
C VAL A 38 -12.40 0.48 29.69
N GLU A 39 -12.79 -0.55 30.44
CA GLU A 39 -13.24 -1.83 29.90
C GLU A 39 -14.50 -1.65 29.02
N ALA A 40 -15.50 -0.91 29.50
CA ALA A 40 -16.73 -0.63 28.78
C ALA A 40 -16.46 0.08 27.44
N LEU A 41 -15.55 1.06 27.41
CA LEU A 41 -15.16 1.75 26.19
C LEU A 41 -14.42 0.82 25.21
N ARG A 42 -13.57 -0.08 25.70
CA ARG A 42 -12.90 -1.08 24.85
C ARG A 42 -13.90 -2.04 24.22
N ILE A 43 -14.88 -2.53 24.99
CA ILE A 43 -15.95 -3.40 24.50
C ILE A 43 -16.81 -2.66 23.46
N LYS A 44 -17.20 -1.42 23.75
CA LYS A 44 -17.98 -0.59 22.82
C LYS A 44 -17.22 -0.33 21.52
N GLY A 45 -15.96 0.07 21.63
CA GLY A 45 -15.08 0.32 20.48
C GLY A 45 -14.98 -0.91 19.58
N ALA A 46 -14.72 -2.09 20.15
CA ALA A 46 -14.66 -3.35 19.40
C ALA A 46 -15.98 -3.67 18.66
N LYS A 47 -17.13 -3.43 19.29
CA LYS A 47 -18.45 -3.59 18.64
C LYS A 47 -18.66 -2.61 17.49
N ASP A 48 -18.14 -1.40 17.61
CA ASP A 48 -18.31 -0.36 16.61
C ASP A 48 -17.34 -0.52 15.42
N VAL A 49 -16.18 -1.17 15.58
CA VAL A 49 -15.28 -1.50 14.46
C VAL A 49 -16.01 -2.29 13.38
N GLY A 50 -16.79 -3.31 13.75
CA GLY A 50 -17.56 -4.11 12.78
C GLY A 50 -18.58 -3.28 11.99
N LYS A 51 -19.18 -2.26 12.61
CA LYS A 51 -20.12 -1.35 11.92
C LYS A 51 -19.44 -0.42 10.91
N ARG A 52 -18.11 -0.32 10.95
CA ARG A 52 -17.33 0.54 10.03
C ARG A 52 -16.83 -0.22 8.81
N ALA A 53 -17.03 -1.53 8.72
CA ALA A 53 -16.47 -2.36 7.66
C ALA A 53 -16.82 -1.87 6.24
N GLU A 54 -18.02 -1.33 6.04
CA GLU A 54 -18.50 -0.81 4.74
C GLU A 54 -17.97 0.58 4.39
N ARG A 55 -17.25 1.25 5.31
CA ARG A 55 -16.70 2.59 5.03
C ARG A 55 -15.53 2.50 4.05
N ALA A 56 -15.43 3.52 3.20
CA ALA A 56 -14.36 3.64 2.22
C ALA A 56 -13.07 4.17 2.86
N THR A 57 -11.95 3.58 2.47
CA THR A 57 -10.60 3.82 3.00
C THR A 57 -9.65 4.14 1.84
N ALA A 58 -9.72 5.38 1.37
CA ALA A 58 -8.95 5.85 0.21
C ALA A 58 -7.60 6.48 0.59
N GLU A 59 -7.43 6.83 1.86
CA GLU A 59 -6.21 7.43 2.41
C GLU A 59 -5.39 6.39 3.17
N GLY A 60 -4.21 6.77 3.66
CA GLY A 60 -3.33 5.88 4.43
C GLY A 60 -1.86 6.01 4.05
N LEU A 61 -1.12 4.93 4.19
CA LEU A 61 0.31 4.89 3.89
C LEU A 61 0.79 3.50 3.47
N VAL A 62 1.99 3.47 2.91
CA VAL A 62 2.76 2.24 2.70
C VAL A 62 3.99 2.22 3.59
N ALA A 63 4.34 1.04 4.09
CA ALA A 63 5.54 0.81 4.89
C ALA A 63 6.31 -0.39 4.34
N ALA A 64 7.64 -0.33 4.40
CA ALA A 64 8.52 -1.39 3.90
C ALA A 64 9.61 -1.75 4.92
N LYS A 65 9.96 -3.03 5.01
CA LYS A 65 11.05 -3.54 5.86
C LYS A 65 11.52 -4.90 5.37
N ASP A 66 12.84 -5.07 5.19
CA ASP A 66 13.49 -6.36 4.92
C ASP A 66 12.79 -7.21 3.83
N GLY A 67 12.45 -6.58 2.70
CA GLY A 67 11.76 -7.23 1.58
C GLY A 67 10.24 -7.36 1.75
N ALA A 68 9.67 -6.93 2.86
CA ALA A 68 8.22 -6.80 3.05
C ALA A 68 7.74 -5.39 2.68
N LEU A 69 6.54 -5.31 2.10
CA LEU A 69 5.81 -4.07 1.80
C LEU A 69 4.36 -4.27 2.21
N VAL A 70 3.78 -3.30 2.91
CA VAL A 70 2.37 -3.30 3.33
C VAL A 70 1.71 -1.99 2.98
N GLU A 71 0.41 -2.03 2.74
CA GLU A 71 -0.46 -0.85 2.67
C GLU A 71 -1.48 -0.91 3.81
N LEU A 72 -1.50 0.14 4.63
CA LEU A 72 -2.49 0.35 5.67
C LEU A 72 -3.30 1.60 5.32
N ASN A 73 -4.60 1.44 5.16
CA ASN A 73 -5.51 2.51 4.79
C ASN A 73 -6.31 3.07 5.97
N SER A 74 -6.74 4.32 5.81
CA SER A 74 -7.63 5.07 6.70
C SER A 74 -8.72 5.78 5.89
N GLU A 75 -9.73 6.34 6.56
CA GLU A 75 -10.78 7.13 5.89
C GLU A 75 -10.24 8.52 5.50
N THR A 76 -9.38 9.11 6.32
CA THR A 76 -8.85 10.47 6.12
C THR A 76 -7.32 10.55 6.12
N ASP A 77 -6.78 11.63 5.53
CA ASP A 77 -5.36 11.94 5.51
C ASP A 77 -4.85 12.41 6.88
N PHE A 78 -5.72 12.98 7.72
CA PHE A 78 -5.40 13.32 9.11
C PHE A 78 -4.96 12.10 9.92
N VAL A 79 -5.61 10.94 9.71
CA VAL A 79 -5.19 9.68 10.34
C VAL A 79 -3.89 9.17 9.74
N ALA A 80 -3.68 9.29 8.43
CA ALA A 80 -2.40 8.91 7.81
C ALA A 80 -1.21 9.70 8.41
N LYS A 81 -1.41 10.97 8.77
CA LYS A 81 -0.40 11.83 9.42
C LYS A 81 -0.22 11.53 10.91
N ASN A 82 -1.12 10.78 11.54
CA ASN A 82 -1.08 10.49 12.97
C ASN A 82 0.12 9.57 13.31
N ALA A 83 0.86 9.91 14.38
CA ALA A 83 2.04 9.17 14.78
C ALA A 83 1.75 7.72 15.23
N GLU A 84 0.63 7.48 15.91
CA GLU A 84 0.23 6.13 16.33
C GLU A 84 -0.16 5.26 15.14
N PHE A 85 -0.75 5.85 14.09
CA PHE A 85 -1.06 5.14 12.85
C PHE A 85 0.20 4.75 12.08
N GLN A 86 1.17 5.67 11.97
CA GLN A 86 2.47 5.38 11.35
C GLN A 86 3.25 4.32 12.13
N GLU A 87 3.21 4.37 13.46
CA GLU A 87 3.83 3.36 14.32
C GLU A 87 3.17 1.99 14.14
N LEU A 88 1.84 1.93 14.09
CA LEU A 88 1.12 0.69 13.80
C LEU A 88 1.56 0.10 12.44
N ALA A 89 1.66 0.92 11.39
CA ALA A 89 2.11 0.43 10.09
C ALA A 89 3.56 -0.11 10.12
N ASN A 90 4.45 0.52 10.90
CA ASN A 90 5.82 0.03 11.12
C ASN A 90 5.83 -1.32 11.85
N GLN A 91 4.94 -1.50 12.84
CA GLN A 91 4.78 -2.78 13.54
C GLN A 91 4.24 -3.87 12.61
N ILE A 92 3.25 -3.55 11.78
CA ILE A 92 2.67 -4.49 10.82
C ILE A 92 3.70 -4.92 9.78
N VAL A 93 4.48 -4.00 9.21
CA VAL A 93 5.51 -4.40 8.23
C VAL A 93 6.64 -5.20 8.86
N ALA A 94 6.97 -4.93 10.13
CA ALA A 94 7.92 -5.77 10.87
C ALA A 94 7.37 -7.18 11.11
N ALA A 95 6.08 -7.32 11.44
CA ALA A 95 5.41 -8.61 11.53
C ALA A 95 5.39 -9.34 10.18
N ALA A 96 5.15 -8.63 9.08
CA ALA A 96 5.19 -9.18 7.72
C ALA A 96 6.60 -9.70 7.35
N ALA A 97 7.64 -8.91 7.66
CA ALA A 97 9.03 -9.30 7.42
C ALA A 97 9.44 -10.53 8.25
N ALA A 98 9.03 -10.60 9.52
CA ALA A 98 9.36 -11.70 10.41
C ALA A 98 8.60 -13.00 10.08
N SER A 99 7.31 -12.89 9.76
CA SER A 99 6.44 -14.04 9.45
C SER A 99 6.56 -14.53 8.01
N LYS A 100 7.14 -13.72 7.12
CA LYS A 100 7.16 -13.98 5.67
C LYS A 100 5.77 -14.09 5.06
N ALA A 101 4.76 -13.46 5.67
CA ALA A 101 3.40 -13.46 5.15
C ALA A 101 3.33 -12.80 3.77
N THR A 102 2.71 -13.49 2.81
CA THR A 102 2.47 -13.00 1.44
C THR A 102 0.99 -12.72 1.16
N ASP A 103 0.12 -12.99 2.12
CA ASP A 103 -1.32 -12.72 2.04
C ASP A 103 -1.84 -12.08 3.33
N ILE A 104 -2.99 -11.42 3.19
CA ILE A 104 -3.57 -10.57 4.24
C ILE A 104 -3.99 -11.39 5.46
N GLU A 105 -4.55 -12.59 5.25
CA GLU A 105 -5.09 -13.40 6.33
C GLU A 105 -3.97 -13.97 7.19
N ALA A 106 -2.89 -14.44 6.56
CA ALA A 106 -1.67 -14.84 7.26
C ALA A 106 -1.07 -13.66 8.05
N LEU A 107 -1.00 -12.46 7.45
CA LEU A 107 -0.45 -11.28 8.14
C LEU A 107 -1.33 -10.82 9.31
N LYS A 108 -2.67 -10.82 9.16
CA LYS A 108 -3.60 -10.49 10.26
C LYS A 108 -3.40 -11.37 11.49
N ALA A 109 -3.14 -12.66 11.27
CA ALA A 109 -2.88 -13.63 12.33
C ALA A 109 -1.47 -13.55 12.93
N ALA A 110 -0.52 -12.87 12.27
CA ALA A 110 0.85 -12.75 12.74
C ALA A 110 0.94 -11.90 14.02
N SER A 111 1.95 -12.19 14.85
CA SER A 111 2.23 -11.44 16.07
C SER A 111 2.78 -10.04 15.76
N ALA A 112 2.22 -9.05 16.43
CA ALA A 112 2.68 -7.67 16.51
C ALA A 112 2.88 -7.31 17.99
N GLY A 113 3.95 -7.86 18.60
CA GLY A 113 4.17 -7.79 20.04
C GLY A 113 3.26 -8.75 20.80
N ASP A 114 2.55 -8.26 21.82
CA ASP A 114 1.67 -9.07 22.68
C ASP A 114 0.29 -9.37 22.06
N LYS A 115 0.05 -8.94 20.81
CA LYS A 115 -1.21 -9.05 20.09
C LYS A 115 -0.99 -9.59 18.68
N THR A 116 -2.07 -9.98 18.01
CA THR A 116 -2.04 -10.13 16.54
C THR A 116 -2.09 -8.78 15.83
N VAL A 117 -1.71 -8.76 14.55
CA VAL A 117 -1.88 -7.59 13.68
C VAL A 117 -3.34 -7.15 13.63
N GLU A 118 -4.28 -8.09 13.52
CA GLU A 118 -5.72 -7.78 13.51
C GLU A 118 -6.17 -7.08 14.80
N GLU A 119 -5.75 -7.59 15.96
CA GLU A 119 -6.07 -7.00 17.26
C GLU A 119 -5.47 -5.60 17.43
N ALA A 120 -4.25 -5.38 16.90
CA ALA A 120 -3.60 -4.08 16.92
C ALA A 120 -4.35 -3.06 16.04
N ILE A 121 -4.76 -3.45 14.83
CA ILE A 121 -5.58 -2.62 13.92
C ILE A 121 -6.92 -2.30 14.57
N ALA A 122 -7.62 -3.30 15.11
CA ALA A 122 -8.92 -3.10 15.76
C ALA A 122 -8.83 -2.18 16.98
N ALA A 123 -7.78 -2.32 17.80
CA ALA A 123 -7.54 -1.46 18.95
C ALA A 123 -7.33 0.01 18.54
N LEU A 124 -6.50 0.26 17.51
CA LEU A 124 -6.27 1.63 17.05
C LEU A 124 -7.49 2.21 16.33
N SER A 125 -8.23 1.41 15.55
CA SER A 125 -9.48 1.82 14.92
C SER A 125 -10.52 2.25 15.97
N ALA A 126 -10.67 1.49 17.04
CA ALA A 126 -11.55 1.84 18.16
C ALA A 126 -11.15 3.17 18.80
N LYS A 127 -9.85 3.39 18.99
CA LYS A 127 -9.28 4.62 19.57
C LYS A 127 -9.46 5.84 18.67
N ILE A 128 -9.22 5.70 17.36
CA ILE A 128 -9.25 6.81 16.40
C ILE A 128 -10.68 7.17 15.97
N GLY A 129 -11.56 6.18 15.87
CA GLY A 129 -12.93 6.41 15.39
C GLY A 129 -13.14 6.19 13.88
N GLU A 130 -12.09 5.82 13.15
CA GLU A 130 -12.12 5.53 11.70
C GLU A 130 -11.89 4.04 11.41
N LYS A 131 -12.37 3.57 10.26
CA LYS A 131 -11.98 2.28 9.69
C LYS A 131 -10.49 2.32 9.34
N LEU A 132 -9.73 1.36 9.87
CA LEU A 132 -8.35 1.10 9.47
C LEU A 132 -8.33 -0.26 8.76
N GLU A 133 -7.62 -0.35 7.64
CA GLU A 133 -7.67 -1.54 6.80
C GLU A 133 -6.28 -1.91 6.29
N LEU A 134 -5.84 -3.11 6.64
CA LEU A 134 -4.69 -3.73 6.00
C LEU A 134 -5.12 -4.22 4.63
N ARG A 135 -4.71 -3.49 3.58
CA ARG A 135 -5.23 -3.69 2.23
C ARG A 135 -4.36 -4.61 1.39
N ARG A 136 -3.05 -4.55 1.55
CA ARG A 136 -2.10 -5.36 0.77
C ARG A 136 -0.85 -5.69 1.58
N VAL A 137 -0.26 -6.84 1.26
CA VAL A 137 1.06 -7.26 1.72
C VAL A 137 1.79 -7.93 0.56
N ALA A 138 3.09 -7.71 0.50
CA ALA A 138 4.02 -8.48 -0.33
C ALA A 138 5.29 -8.74 0.48
N ASN A 139 5.92 -9.89 0.23
CA ASN A 139 7.20 -10.24 0.85
C ASN A 139 8.10 -10.92 -0.19
N PHE A 140 9.31 -10.40 -0.35
CA PHE A 140 10.36 -10.91 -1.21
C PHE A 140 11.56 -11.35 -0.36
N ASP A 141 12.10 -12.51 -0.68
CA ASP A 141 13.14 -13.18 0.12
C ASP A 141 14.55 -13.09 -0.51
N GLY A 142 14.65 -12.57 -1.74
CA GLY A 142 15.92 -12.39 -2.44
C GLY A 142 16.64 -11.08 -2.09
N THR A 143 17.56 -10.66 -2.96
CA THR A 143 18.15 -9.33 -2.91
C THR A 143 17.12 -8.31 -3.40
N VAL A 144 16.70 -7.41 -2.51
CA VAL A 144 15.61 -6.46 -2.77
C VAL A 144 16.08 -5.03 -2.63
N GLU A 145 15.75 -4.20 -3.62
CA GLU A 145 15.80 -2.74 -3.50
C GLU A 145 14.40 -2.22 -3.19
N THR A 146 14.34 -1.25 -2.26
CA THR A 146 13.08 -0.68 -1.77
C THR A 146 13.05 0.82 -2.00
N TYR A 147 11.96 1.31 -2.57
CA TYR A 147 11.73 2.75 -2.72
C TYR A 147 10.36 3.15 -2.15
N LEU A 148 10.37 4.18 -1.31
CA LEU A 148 9.18 4.76 -0.70
C LEU A 148 9.07 6.23 -1.12
N HIS A 149 7.93 6.62 -1.68
CA HIS A 149 7.69 7.98 -2.16
C HIS A 149 6.52 8.64 -1.42
N LYS A 150 6.76 9.87 -0.97
CA LYS A 150 5.77 10.76 -0.35
C LYS A 150 5.17 11.66 -1.43
N ARG A 151 3.84 11.71 -1.52
CA ARG A 151 3.14 12.62 -2.44
C ARG A 151 3.28 14.10 -2.04
N ALA A 152 3.49 14.37 -0.75
CA ALA A 152 3.76 15.70 -0.21
C ALA A 152 4.69 15.59 1.01
N ALA A 153 5.37 16.68 1.37
CA ALA A 153 6.34 16.68 2.45
C ALA A 153 5.72 16.36 3.83
N ASP A 154 4.46 16.75 4.04
CA ASP A 154 3.69 16.55 5.27
C ASP A 154 2.93 15.21 5.33
N LEU A 155 2.98 14.41 4.26
CA LEU A 155 2.33 13.09 4.19
C LEU A 155 3.34 11.96 4.44
N PRO A 156 2.89 10.82 5.01
CA PRO A 156 3.68 9.60 5.01
C PRO A 156 3.86 9.06 3.56
N PRO A 157 4.76 8.08 3.35
CA PRO A 157 4.88 7.44 2.05
C PRO A 157 3.53 6.85 1.58
N ALA A 158 3.14 7.17 0.36
CA ALA A 158 1.88 6.71 -0.24
C ALA A 158 2.11 5.84 -1.49
N VAL A 159 3.36 5.76 -1.96
CA VAL A 159 3.79 4.84 -3.03
C VAL A 159 5.00 4.07 -2.53
N GLY A 160 4.98 2.75 -2.72
CA GLY A 160 6.03 1.86 -2.28
C GLY A 160 6.33 0.84 -3.36
N VAL A 161 7.62 0.59 -3.59
CA VAL A 161 8.11 -0.33 -4.60
C VAL A 161 9.13 -1.27 -3.98
N LEU A 162 9.00 -2.56 -4.29
CA LEU A 162 10.06 -3.54 -4.10
C LEU A 162 10.51 -4.05 -5.46
N VAL A 163 11.81 -4.17 -5.65
CA VAL A 163 12.44 -4.76 -6.84
C VAL A 163 13.36 -5.87 -6.36
N GLU A 164 13.02 -7.12 -6.67
CA GLU A 164 13.93 -8.25 -6.45
C GLU A 164 14.83 -8.43 -7.67
N TYR A 165 16.13 -8.60 -7.45
CA TYR A 165 17.09 -8.66 -8.54
C TYR A 165 18.30 -9.55 -8.21
N THR A 166 19.02 -9.95 -9.26
CA THR A 166 20.36 -10.54 -9.18
C THR A 166 21.38 -9.56 -9.75
N GLY A 167 22.56 -9.52 -9.15
CA GLY A 167 23.66 -8.64 -9.54
C GLY A 167 24.42 -8.19 -8.30
N ASP A 168 25.72 -7.91 -8.46
CA ASP A 168 26.61 -7.64 -7.34
C ASP A 168 27.23 -6.23 -7.41
N GLY A 169 27.52 -5.67 -6.24
CA GLY A 169 28.23 -4.40 -6.11
C GLY A 169 27.36 -3.15 -6.20
N ALA A 170 28.00 -1.99 -6.05
CA ALA A 170 27.33 -0.69 -5.95
C ALA A 170 26.56 -0.33 -7.24
N SER A 171 27.12 -0.62 -8.41
CA SER A 171 26.48 -0.33 -9.70
C SER A 171 25.19 -1.15 -9.89
N ALA A 172 25.17 -2.41 -9.46
CA ALA A 172 23.95 -3.22 -9.50
C ALA A 172 22.85 -2.64 -8.63
N LYS A 173 23.20 -2.20 -7.41
CA LYS A 173 22.26 -1.55 -6.48
C LYS A 173 21.73 -0.22 -7.04
N GLU A 174 22.59 0.60 -7.64
CA GLU A 174 22.19 1.87 -8.27
C GLU A 174 21.22 1.64 -9.44
N ALA A 175 21.47 0.62 -10.27
CA ALA A 175 20.58 0.24 -11.36
C ALA A 175 19.22 -0.27 -10.83
N ALA A 176 19.21 -1.12 -9.81
CA ALA A 176 17.98 -1.57 -9.15
C ALA A 176 17.20 -0.40 -8.53
N HIS A 177 17.90 0.58 -7.94
CA HIS A 177 17.29 1.79 -7.39
C HIS A 177 16.65 2.65 -8.49
N ALA A 178 17.34 2.84 -9.62
CA ALA A 178 16.77 3.53 -10.77
C ALA A 178 15.52 2.83 -11.32
N VAL A 179 15.49 1.49 -11.32
CA VAL A 179 14.28 0.72 -11.65
C VAL A 179 13.16 0.94 -10.64
N ALA A 180 13.46 1.00 -9.35
CA ALA A 180 12.43 1.27 -8.35
C ALA A 180 11.78 2.65 -8.54
N LEU A 181 12.58 3.67 -8.89
CA LEU A 181 12.11 5.01 -9.27
C LEU A 181 11.24 4.98 -10.55
N GLN A 182 11.68 4.24 -11.57
CA GLN A 182 10.95 4.03 -12.82
C GLN A 182 9.56 3.44 -12.55
N ILE A 183 9.49 2.35 -11.79
CA ILE A 183 8.23 1.66 -11.45
C ILE A 183 7.31 2.61 -10.67
N ALA A 184 7.85 3.35 -9.69
CA ALA A 184 7.07 4.29 -8.91
C ALA A 184 6.39 5.36 -9.79
N ALA A 185 7.12 5.86 -10.79
CA ALA A 185 6.69 6.93 -11.69
C ALA A 185 5.76 6.44 -12.83
N LEU A 186 6.16 5.41 -13.58
CA LEU A 186 5.49 4.98 -14.81
C LEU A 186 4.53 3.81 -14.63
N LYS A 187 4.44 3.24 -13.43
CA LYS A 187 3.42 2.23 -13.06
C LYS A 187 3.41 1.02 -14.00
N ALA A 188 4.59 0.49 -14.32
CA ALA A 188 4.72 -0.77 -15.06
C ALA A 188 3.84 -1.84 -14.40
N ARG A 189 3.13 -2.63 -15.21
CA ARG A 189 2.21 -3.68 -14.76
C ARG A 189 2.84 -5.07 -14.88
N TYR A 190 3.75 -5.23 -15.83
CA TYR A 190 4.38 -6.51 -16.17
C TYR A 190 5.89 -6.32 -16.23
N LEU A 191 6.65 -7.38 -15.94
CA LEU A 191 8.11 -7.32 -16.04
C LEU A 191 8.54 -7.42 -17.52
N SER A 192 8.04 -8.45 -18.21
CA SER A 192 8.33 -8.75 -19.61
C SER A 192 7.04 -8.89 -20.44
N ARG A 193 7.17 -9.01 -21.78
CA ARG A 193 6.02 -9.28 -22.67
C ARG A 193 5.34 -10.61 -22.36
N ASP A 194 6.13 -11.60 -21.96
CA ASP A 194 5.65 -12.96 -21.70
C ASP A 194 4.77 -13.02 -20.44
N ASP A 195 4.90 -12.03 -19.56
CA ASP A 195 4.05 -11.87 -18.37
C ASP A 195 2.69 -11.22 -18.68
N VAL A 196 2.49 -10.71 -19.90
CA VAL A 196 1.22 -10.09 -20.30
C VAL A 196 0.22 -11.18 -20.70
N PRO A 197 -0.94 -11.29 -20.03
CA PRO A 197 -1.96 -12.28 -20.37
C PRO A 197 -2.42 -12.15 -21.83
N GLU A 198 -2.59 -13.28 -22.53
CA GLU A 198 -2.99 -13.30 -23.94
C GLU A 198 -4.32 -12.59 -24.20
N ASP A 199 -5.27 -12.68 -23.27
CA ASP A 199 -6.56 -12.01 -23.33
C ASP A 199 -6.44 -10.48 -23.26
N VAL A 200 -5.50 -9.98 -22.44
CA VAL A 200 -5.16 -8.54 -22.40
C VAL A 200 -4.57 -8.12 -23.74
N VAL A 201 -3.59 -8.86 -24.29
CA VAL A 201 -2.99 -8.55 -25.60
C VAL A 201 -4.04 -8.56 -26.70
N ALA A 202 -4.94 -9.54 -26.71
CA ALA A 202 -6.03 -9.64 -27.68
C ALA A 202 -7.04 -8.50 -27.53
N SER A 203 -7.34 -8.10 -26.30
CA SER A 203 -8.22 -6.96 -26.01
C SER A 203 -7.62 -5.65 -26.51
N GLU A 204 -6.36 -5.37 -26.17
CA GLU A 204 -5.64 -4.15 -26.61
C GLU A 204 -5.51 -4.09 -28.14
N ARG A 205 -5.26 -5.23 -28.79
CA ARG A 205 -5.25 -5.32 -30.25
C ARG A 205 -6.61 -4.94 -30.85
N ARG A 206 -7.70 -5.47 -30.29
CA ARG A 206 -9.07 -5.16 -30.76
C ARG A 206 -9.40 -3.68 -30.55
N ILE A 207 -9.04 -3.12 -29.40
CA ILE A 207 -9.21 -1.70 -29.10
C ILE A 207 -8.45 -0.86 -30.13
N ALA A 208 -7.19 -1.19 -30.41
CA ALA A 208 -6.37 -0.48 -31.38
C ALA A 208 -6.97 -0.53 -32.79
N GLU A 209 -7.50 -1.69 -33.20
CA GLU A 209 -8.13 -1.90 -34.51
C GLU A 209 -9.41 -1.09 -34.66
N GLU A 210 -10.35 -1.23 -33.72
CA GLU A 210 -11.63 -0.52 -33.75
C GLU A 210 -11.44 1.00 -33.66
N THR A 211 -10.48 1.45 -32.84
CA THR A 211 -10.12 2.88 -32.77
C THR A 211 -9.56 3.37 -34.11
N ALA A 212 -8.71 2.59 -34.79
CA ALA A 212 -8.15 2.98 -36.08
C ALA A 212 -9.20 3.02 -37.20
N LYS A 213 -10.17 2.09 -37.19
CA LYS A 213 -11.32 2.11 -38.10
C LYS A 213 -12.22 3.32 -37.84
N ALA A 214 -12.52 3.63 -36.59
CA ALA A 214 -13.35 4.77 -36.20
C ALA A 214 -12.71 6.12 -36.60
N GLU A 215 -11.38 6.21 -36.60
CA GLU A 215 -10.62 7.36 -37.11
C GLU A 215 -10.57 7.45 -38.65
N GLY A 216 -11.19 6.52 -39.38
CA GLY A 216 -11.23 6.51 -40.85
C GLY A 216 -9.88 6.19 -41.49
N LYS A 217 -9.00 5.44 -40.81
CA LYS A 217 -7.69 5.06 -41.36
C LYS A 217 -7.88 4.05 -42.52
N PRO A 218 -7.06 4.10 -43.59
CA PRO A 218 -7.17 3.17 -44.70
C PRO A 218 -6.96 1.72 -44.27
N GLU A 219 -7.76 0.78 -44.80
CA GLU A 219 -7.69 -0.65 -44.45
C GLU A 219 -6.28 -1.25 -44.60
N GLN A 220 -5.56 -0.85 -45.66
CA GLN A 220 -4.19 -1.31 -45.94
C GLN A 220 -3.18 -0.86 -44.87
N ALA A 221 -3.46 0.23 -44.14
CA ALA A 221 -2.62 0.75 -43.07
C ALA A 221 -2.98 0.19 -41.69
N LEU A 222 -4.17 -0.40 -41.52
CA LEU A 222 -4.67 -0.88 -40.23
C LEU A 222 -3.68 -1.84 -39.53
N PRO A 223 -3.11 -2.86 -40.19
CA PRO A 223 -2.20 -3.80 -39.51
C PRO A 223 -1.00 -3.09 -38.87
N LYS A 224 -0.37 -2.15 -39.58
CA LYS A 224 0.77 -1.38 -39.08
C LYS A 224 0.38 -0.42 -37.95
N ILE A 225 -0.80 0.20 -38.04
CA ILE A 225 -1.30 1.10 -37.00
C ILE A 225 -1.60 0.32 -35.71
N VAL A 226 -2.26 -0.84 -35.84
CA VAL A 226 -2.56 -1.72 -34.71
C VAL A 226 -1.27 -2.21 -34.05
N GLU A 227 -0.29 -2.65 -34.84
CA GLU A 227 1.02 -3.06 -34.33
C GLU A 227 1.75 -1.91 -33.62
N GLY A 228 1.74 -0.70 -34.19
CA GLY A 228 2.32 0.48 -33.57
C GLY A 228 1.68 0.83 -32.22
N ARG A 229 0.34 0.76 -32.14
CA ARG A 229 -0.41 1.01 -30.89
C ARG A 229 -0.15 -0.07 -29.84
N LEU A 230 -0.10 -1.33 -30.25
CA LEU A 230 0.21 -2.43 -29.35
C LEU A 230 1.65 -2.34 -28.81
N ASN A 231 2.61 -1.93 -29.65
CA ASN A 231 3.97 -1.62 -29.19
C ASN A 231 4.00 -0.43 -28.22
N GLY A 232 3.12 0.56 -28.39
CA GLY A 232 2.92 1.64 -27.42
C GLY A 232 2.44 1.11 -26.06
N PHE A 233 1.40 0.26 -26.07
CA PHE A 233 0.92 -0.42 -24.87
C PHE A 233 2.04 -1.18 -24.15
N PHE A 234 2.87 -1.95 -24.87
CA PHE A 234 3.97 -2.67 -24.25
C PHE A 234 5.01 -1.73 -23.65
N LYS A 235 5.38 -0.65 -24.35
CA LYS A 235 6.28 0.37 -23.81
C LYS A 235 5.76 1.08 -22.57
N ASP A 236 4.44 1.12 -22.36
CA ASP A 236 3.85 1.72 -21.17
C ASP A 236 3.68 0.67 -20.04
N ALA A 237 3.25 -0.54 -20.37
CA ALA A 237 2.85 -1.55 -19.40
C ALA A 237 3.99 -2.53 -18.98
N VAL A 238 5.00 -2.72 -19.82
CA VAL A 238 6.08 -3.71 -19.62
C VAL A 238 7.36 -3.00 -19.19
N LEU A 239 7.82 -3.27 -17.97
CA LEU A 239 8.97 -2.61 -17.35
C LEU A 239 10.20 -2.65 -18.25
N LEU A 240 10.57 -3.84 -18.77
CA LEU A 240 11.79 -4.02 -19.55
C LEU A 240 11.77 -3.27 -20.90
N GLU A 241 10.59 -2.89 -21.39
CA GLU A 241 10.43 -2.14 -22.64
C GLU A 241 10.23 -0.65 -22.46
N GLN A 242 9.96 -0.21 -21.23
CA GLN A 242 9.81 1.20 -20.95
C GLN A 242 11.08 1.96 -21.33
N PRO A 243 10.97 3.14 -21.95
CA PRO A 243 12.08 4.07 -22.02
C PRO A 243 12.46 4.48 -20.59
N SER A 244 13.75 4.53 -20.30
CA SER A 244 14.22 4.92 -18.97
C SER A 244 13.94 6.39 -18.70
N VAL A 245 13.47 6.71 -17.50
CA VAL A 245 13.34 8.09 -17.02
C VAL A 245 14.69 8.79 -16.87
N SER A 246 15.78 8.05 -16.65
CA SER A 246 17.13 8.60 -16.52
C SER A 246 17.84 8.79 -17.86
N ASP A 247 17.50 7.98 -18.86
CA ASP A 247 17.99 8.10 -20.24
C ASP A 247 16.92 7.61 -21.22
N SER A 248 16.15 8.55 -21.78
CA SER A 248 15.04 8.25 -22.68
C SER A 248 15.46 7.63 -24.02
N LYS A 249 16.76 7.54 -24.31
CA LYS A 249 17.29 6.84 -25.49
C LYS A 249 17.43 5.35 -25.29
N LYS A 250 17.43 4.88 -24.04
CA LYS A 250 17.60 3.47 -23.66
C LYS A 250 16.34 2.93 -23.00
N THR A 251 16.08 1.65 -23.19
CA THR A 251 15.06 0.95 -22.40
C THR A 251 15.61 0.60 -21.04
N VAL A 252 14.72 0.32 -20.08
CA VAL A 252 15.10 -0.22 -18.77
C VAL A 252 15.93 -1.50 -18.93
N LYS A 253 15.54 -2.39 -19.85
CA LYS A 253 16.32 -3.60 -20.13
C LYS A 253 17.75 -3.29 -20.55
N ALA A 254 17.96 -2.35 -21.46
CA ALA A 254 19.30 -2.01 -21.94
C ALA A 254 20.19 -1.50 -20.80
N LEU A 255 19.65 -0.69 -19.88
CA LEU A 255 20.39 -0.21 -18.71
C LEU A 255 20.70 -1.33 -17.71
N LEU A 256 19.78 -2.28 -17.52
CA LEU A 256 20.00 -3.44 -16.66
C LEU A 256 21.07 -4.39 -17.24
N ASP A 257 21.01 -4.66 -18.54
CA ASP A 257 22.01 -5.48 -19.24
C ASP A 257 23.41 -4.87 -19.11
N GLU A 258 23.54 -3.55 -19.30
CA GLU A 258 24.81 -2.81 -19.15
C GLU A 258 25.37 -2.86 -17.72
N ALA A 259 24.48 -2.88 -16.72
CA ALA A 259 24.84 -2.98 -15.31
C ALA A 259 25.05 -4.43 -14.83
N GLY A 260 24.81 -5.44 -15.68
CA GLY A 260 24.87 -6.85 -15.30
C GLY A 260 23.79 -7.24 -14.27
N VAL A 261 22.64 -6.58 -14.30
CA VAL A 261 21.53 -6.80 -13.37
C VAL A 261 20.38 -7.52 -14.05
N THR A 262 19.77 -8.47 -13.36
CA THR A 262 18.49 -9.07 -13.79
C THR A 262 17.44 -8.83 -12.72
N VAL A 263 16.36 -8.15 -13.07
CA VAL A 263 15.18 -8.02 -12.20
C VAL A 263 14.36 -9.29 -12.33
N THR A 264 14.04 -9.95 -11.22
CA THR A 264 13.27 -11.20 -11.20
C THR A 264 11.78 -10.96 -10.99
N ARG A 265 11.43 -9.96 -10.18
CA ARG A 265 10.05 -9.52 -9.93
C ARG A 265 10.03 -8.15 -9.28
N PHE A 266 8.89 -7.50 -9.35
CA PHE A 266 8.63 -6.26 -8.62
C PHE A 266 7.19 -6.21 -8.12
N VAL A 267 6.95 -5.34 -7.15
CA VAL A 267 5.60 -4.97 -6.73
C VAL A 267 5.55 -3.48 -6.47
N ARG A 268 4.41 -2.86 -6.75
CA ARG A 268 4.15 -1.45 -6.51
C ARG A 268 2.83 -1.31 -5.79
N PHE A 269 2.84 -0.72 -4.59
CA PHE A 269 1.64 -0.27 -3.92
C PHE A 269 1.51 1.24 -4.07
N GLU A 270 0.26 1.69 -4.22
CA GLU A 270 -0.12 3.09 -4.20
C GLU A 270 -1.42 3.23 -3.43
N VAL A 271 -1.39 4.03 -2.38
CA VAL A 271 -2.52 4.28 -1.49
C VAL A 271 -3.75 4.70 -2.29
N GLY A 272 -4.84 3.98 -2.07
CA GLY A 272 -6.15 4.25 -2.67
C GLY A 272 -6.34 3.67 -4.07
N GLN A 273 -5.30 3.12 -4.70
CA GLN A 273 -5.44 2.43 -5.99
C GLN A 273 -5.82 0.96 -5.79
N ALA A 274 -6.74 0.47 -6.64
CA ALA A 274 -7.09 -0.94 -6.77
C ALA A 274 -5.90 -1.73 -7.36
#